data_AF-A0A6G3XP74-F1
#
_entry.id   AF-A0A6G3XP74-F1
#
_cell.length_a   1.000
_cell.length_b   1.000
_cell.length_c   1.000
_cell.angle_alpha   90.00
_cell.angle_beta   90.00
_cell.angle_gamma   90.00
#
_symmetry.space_group_name_H-M   'P 1'
#
loop_
_entity.id
_entity.type
_entity.pdbx_description
1 polymer ?
#
loop_
_entity_poly.entity_id
_entity_poly.type
_entity_poly.pdbx_seq_one_letter_code
_entity_poly.pdbx_strand_id
1 'polypeptide(L)'
;AAARTSDGGRTWRPAATAPPAYRSGVAWLPHSRTTALAVGPTGTDLTTDAGRTWRTVDTGSYDTVDCAPDHGCWAAGEKGRVARLEH
;
A
#
# COMPACT_ATOMS: atom_id res chain seq x y z
N ALA A 1 -4.71 -10.10 6.45
CA ALA A 1 -5.47 -9.29 7.43
C ALA A 1 -4.90 -7.88 7.47
N ALA A 2 -5.71 -6.86 7.77
CA ALA A 2 -5.25 -5.48 7.92
C ALA A 2 -6.08 -4.77 8.99
N ALA A 3 -5.48 -3.78 9.65
CA ALA A 3 -6.15 -2.93 10.63
C ALA A 3 -5.77 -1.48 10.39
N ARG A 4 -6.66 -0.57 10.76
CA ARG A 4 -6.46 0.88 10.67
C ARG A 4 -6.70 1.55 12.01
N THR A 5 -6.09 2.70 12.19
CA THR A 5 -6.31 3.59 13.33
C THR A 5 -6.66 4.98 12.83
N SER A 6 -7.44 5.72 13.62
CA SER A 6 -7.72 7.15 13.40
C SER A 6 -7.30 8.02 14.59
N ASP A 7 -6.68 7.42 15.60
CA ASP A 7 -6.34 8.07 16.88
C ASP A 7 -4.85 7.88 17.24
N GLY A 8 -4.00 7.73 16.24
CA GLY A 8 -2.55 7.58 16.42
C GLY A 8 -2.13 6.22 16.97
N GLY A 9 -2.92 5.17 16.74
CA GLY A 9 -2.61 3.81 17.15
C GLY A 9 -3.11 3.43 18.54
N ARG A 10 -3.91 4.27 19.19
CA ARG A 10 -4.51 3.95 20.51
C ARG A 10 -5.59 2.88 20.36
N THR A 11 -6.40 2.97 19.31
CA THR A 11 -7.37 1.94 18.93
C THR A 11 -7.20 1.53 17.49
N TRP A 12 -7.48 0.25 17.23
CA TRP A 12 -7.38 -0.36 15.90
C TRP A 12 -8.70 -0.99 15.52
N ARG A 13 -9.11 -0.77 14.28
CA ARG A 13 -10.29 -1.40 13.69
C ARG A 13 -9.87 -2.26 12.51
N PRO A 14 -10.37 -3.48 12.38
CA PRO A 14 -10.09 -4.30 11.20
C PRO A 14 -10.54 -3.58 9.92
N ALA A 15 -9.82 -3.82 8.83
CA ALA A 15 -10.29 -3.48 7.50
C ALA A 15 -11.54 -4.31 7.17
N ALA A 16 -12.53 -3.69 6.52
CA ALA A 16 -13.71 -4.40 6.03
C ALA A 16 -13.34 -5.36 4.89
N THR A 17 -12.41 -4.94 4.03
CA THR A 17 -11.78 -5.78 3.01
C THR A 17 -10.27 -5.63 3.15
N ALA A 18 -9.60 -6.68 3.62
CA ALA A 18 -8.15 -6.70 3.76
C ALA A 18 -7.47 -7.08 2.44
N PRO A 19 -6.16 -6.77 2.27
CA PRO A 19 -5.36 -7.36 1.20
C PRO A 19 -5.48 -8.90 1.21
N PRO A 20 -5.56 -9.54 0.03
CA PRO A 20 -5.83 -10.97 -0.08
C PRO A 20 -4.64 -11.84 0.37
N ALA A 21 -3.44 -11.26 0.47
CA ALA A 21 -2.22 -11.97 0.80
C ALA A 21 -1.25 -11.08 1.60
N TYR A 22 -0.11 -11.65 1.96
CA TYR A 22 0.96 -10.94 2.66
C TYR A 22 1.49 -9.74 1.85
N ARG A 23 1.73 -8.63 2.55
CA ARG A 23 2.32 -7.40 2.02
C ARG A 23 3.50 -7.01 2.90
N SER A 24 4.66 -6.83 2.28
CA SER A 24 5.93 -6.52 2.93
C SER A 24 6.14 -5.02 3.16
N GLY A 25 5.49 -4.17 2.35
CA GLY A 25 5.61 -2.72 2.45
C GLY A 25 4.28 -2.00 2.25
N VAL A 26 4.14 -0.81 2.83
CA VAL A 26 3.00 0.09 2.63
C VAL A 26 3.44 1.54 2.68
N ALA A 27 2.93 2.36 1.75
CA ALA A 27 3.22 3.80 1.69
C ALA A 27 1.94 4.59 1.39
N TRP A 28 1.76 5.72 2.08
CA TRP A 28 0.71 6.69 1.77
C TRP A 28 1.12 7.53 0.57
N LEU A 29 0.17 7.82 -0.31
CA LEU A 29 0.40 8.78 -1.39
C LEU A 29 0.60 10.18 -0.79
N PRO A 30 1.53 10.98 -1.33
CA PRO A 30 1.78 12.31 -0.84
C PRO A 30 0.53 13.16 -1.01
N HIS A 31 0.29 14.03 -0.04
CA HIS A 31 -0.89 14.91 0.02
C HIS A 31 -2.24 14.17 0.14
N SER A 32 -2.28 12.84 0.29
CA SER A 32 -3.49 12.08 0.59
C SER A 32 -3.46 11.50 2.00
N ARG A 33 -4.59 11.61 2.72
CA ARG A 33 -4.81 10.94 4.01
C ARG A 33 -5.62 9.65 3.90
N THR A 34 -6.03 9.30 2.68
CA THR A 34 -6.95 8.18 2.43
C THR A 34 -6.41 7.19 1.41
N THR A 35 -5.36 7.54 0.67
CA THR A 35 -4.81 6.72 -0.41
C THR A 35 -3.45 6.16 -0.06
N ALA A 36 -3.30 4.83 -0.11
CA ALA A 36 -2.04 4.14 0.13
C ALA A 36 -1.89 2.91 -0.77
N LEU A 37 -0.65 2.55 -1.07
CA LEU A 37 -0.26 1.32 -1.74
C LEU A 37 0.35 0.36 -0.74
N ALA A 38 -0.04 -0.90 -0.77
CA ALA A 38 0.61 -2.00 -0.06
C ALA A 38 1.15 -2.99 -1.08
N VAL A 39 2.44 -3.33 -0.98
CA VAL A 39 3.13 -4.22 -1.93
C VAL A 39 3.58 -5.50 -1.25
N GLY A 40 3.73 -6.57 -2.03
CA GLY A 40 4.33 -7.81 -1.56
C GLY A 40 4.62 -8.79 -2.70
N PRO A 41 5.06 -10.02 -2.36
CA PRO A 41 5.47 -11.02 -3.34
C PRO A 41 4.37 -11.44 -4.32
N THR A 42 3.10 -11.22 -3.97
CA THR A 42 1.94 -11.65 -4.77
C THR A 42 1.10 -10.48 -5.30
N GLY A 43 1.61 -9.24 -5.25
CA GLY A 43 0.94 -8.10 -5.85
C GLY A 43 0.96 -6.82 -5.03
N THR A 44 0.31 -5.81 -5.61
CA THR A 44 0.10 -4.48 -5.03
C THR A 44 -1.40 -4.25 -4.84
N ASP A 45 -1.78 -3.79 -3.66
CA ASP A 45 -3.13 -3.41 -3.31
C ASP A 45 -3.22 -1.90 -3.01
N LEU A 46 -4.32 -1.29 -3.45
CA LEU A 46 -4.62 0.12 -3.28
C LEU A 46 -5.81 0.27 -2.32
N THR A 47 -5.68 1.19 -1.37
CA THR A 47 -6.81 1.76 -0.65
C THR A 47 -7.01 3.21 -1.09
N THR A 48 -8.26 3.66 -1.14
CA THR A 48 -8.64 5.07 -1.36
C THR A 48 -9.53 5.59 -0.22
N ASP A 49 -9.75 4.78 0.81
CA ASP A 49 -10.68 5.03 1.91
C ASP A 49 -10.01 4.85 3.29
N ALA A 50 -8.73 5.19 3.38
CA ALA A 50 -7.89 5.11 4.58
C ALA A 50 -7.77 3.69 5.16
N GLY A 51 -7.61 2.70 4.29
CA GLY A 51 -7.39 1.30 4.67
C GLY A 51 -8.64 0.58 5.17
N ARG A 52 -9.85 1.11 4.90
CA ARG A 52 -11.11 0.39 5.17
C ARG A 52 -11.29 -0.75 4.18
N THR A 53 -11.02 -0.50 2.91
CA THR A 53 -11.04 -1.48 1.83
C THR A 53 -9.75 -1.41 1.02
N TRP A 54 -9.32 -2.57 0.55
CA TRP A 54 -8.14 -2.77 -0.29
C TRP A 54 -8.55 -3.52 -1.55
N ARG A 55 -8.00 -3.13 -2.70
CA ARG A 55 -8.21 -3.79 -3.99
C ARG A 55 -6.88 -4.01 -4.69
N THR A 56 -6.70 -5.18 -5.30
CA THR A 56 -5.51 -5.48 -6.08
C THR A 56 -5.49 -4.65 -7.35
N VAL A 57 -4.36 -4.00 -7.62
CA VAL A 57 -4.13 -3.17 -8.81
C VAL A 57 -2.99 -3.67 -9.68
N ASP A 58 -2.11 -4.50 -9.11
CA ASP A 58 -1.02 -5.17 -9.84
C ASP A 58 -0.72 -6.52 -9.18
N THR A 59 -0.25 -7.49 -9.95
CA THR A 59 0.13 -8.83 -9.46
C THR A 59 1.65 -9.04 -9.42
N GLY A 60 2.42 -7.99 -9.69
CA GLY A 60 3.86 -7.99 -9.61
C GLY A 60 4.39 -8.12 -8.19
N SER A 61 5.51 -8.84 -8.06
CA SER A 61 6.26 -8.96 -6.82
C SER A 61 7.09 -7.68 -6.58
N TYR A 62 6.87 -7.06 -5.42
CA TYR A 62 7.75 -6.03 -4.85
C TYR A 62 7.95 -6.27 -3.36
N ASP A 63 9.15 -5.97 -2.88
CA ASP A 63 9.55 -6.13 -1.48
C ASP A 63 9.31 -4.85 -0.68
N THR A 64 9.42 -3.68 -1.31
CA THR A 64 9.28 -2.37 -0.66
C THR A 64 8.60 -1.35 -1.58
N VAL A 65 8.00 -0.33 -0.98
CA VAL A 65 7.37 0.82 -1.64
C VAL A 65 7.63 2.07 -0.81
N ASP A 66 7.93 3.18 -1.49
CA ASP A 66 8.03 4.50 -0.86
C ASP A 66 7.44 5.58 -1.79
N CYS A 67 6.94 6.65 -1.18
CA CYS A 67 6.30 7.76 -1.86
C CYS A 67 6.88 9.08 -1.35
N ALA A 68 7.56 9.80 -2.24
CA ALA A 68 8.16 11.08 -1.92
C ALA A 68 7.15 12.25 -2.03
N PRO A 69 7.40 13.40 -1.36
CA PRO A 69 6.51 14.56 -1.42
C PRO A 69 6.27 15.13 -2.83
N ASP A 70 7.12 14.79 -3.80
CA ASP A 70 7.03 15.23 -5.19
C ASP A 70 6.08 14.38 -6.06
N HIS A 71 5.23 13.55 -5.44
CA HIS A 71 4.34 12.59 -6.12
C HIS A 71 5.03 11.38 -6.74
N GLY A 72 6.35 11.24 -6.60
CA GLY A 72 7.07 10.03 -7.00
C GLY A 72 6.82 8.88 -6.03
N CYS A 73 6.02 7.88 -6.45
CA CYS A 73 5.90 6.61 -5.75
C CYS A 73 6.66 5.52 -6.50
N TRP A 74 7.54 4.82 -5.80
CA TRP A 74 8.41 3.79 -6.35
C TRP A 74 8.28 2.49 -5.56
N ALA A 75 8.34 1.37 -6.27
CA ALA A 75 8.40 0.04 -5.68
C ALA A 75 9.63 -0.71 -6.20
N ALA A 76 10.26 -1.50 -5.34
CA ALA A 76 11.42 -2.33 -5.69
C ALA A 76 11.19 -3.77 -5.24
N GLY A 77 11.67 -4.74 -6.03
CA GLY A 77 11.41 -6.17 -5.82
C GLY A 77 12.49 -7.08 -6.38
N GLU A 78 12.10 -8.36 -6.52
CA GLU A 78 13.01 -9.43 -6.93
C GLU A 78 13.79 -9.13 -8.21
N LYS A 79 15.00 -9.68 -8.32
CA LYS A 79 15.85 -9.61 -9.53
C LYS A 79 16.12 -8.17 -10.01
N GLY A 80 16.15 -7.21 -9.08
CA GLY A 80 16.40 -5.80 -9.39
C GLY A 80 15.21 -5.09 -10.04
N ARG A 81 13.99 -5.62 -9.89
CA ARG A 81 12.78 -4.98 -10.42
C ARG A 81 12.55 -3.64 -9.74
N VAL A 82 12.25 -2.61 -10.53
CA VAL A 82 11.82 -1.29 -10.07
C VAL A 82 10.58 -0.88 -10.86
N ALA A 83 9.60 -0.30 -10.18
CA ALA A 83 8.42 0.28 -10.79
C ALA A 83 8.15 1.68 -10.23
N ARG A 84 7.52 2.51 -11.04
CA ARG A 84 7.00 3.82 -10.66
C ARG A 84 5.49 3.83 -10.87
N LEU A 85 4.76 4.43 -9.94
CA LEU A 85 3.34 4.70 -10.13
C LEU A 85 3.19 5.81 -11.18
N GLU A 86 2.55 5.48 -12.30
CA GLU A 86 2.20 6.44 -13.35
C GLU A 86 0.70 6.78 -13.27
N HIS A 87 0.34 7.95 -13.79
CA HIS A 87 -1.02 8.49 -13.81
C HIS A 87 -1.95 7.76 -14.79
#